data_AF-A0A7V8WYV9-F1
#
_entry.id   AF-A0A7V8WYV9-F1
#
_cell.length_a   1.000
_cell.length_b   1.000
_cell.length_c   1.000
_cell.angle_alpha   90.00
_cell.angle_beta   90.00
_cell.angle_gamma   90.00
#
_symmetry.space_group_name_H-M   'P 1'
#
loop_
_entity.id
_entity.type
_entity.pdbx_description
1 polymer ?
#
loop_
_entity_poly.entity_id
_entity_poly.type
_entity_poly.pdbx_seq_one_letter_code
_entity_poly.pdbx_strand_id
1 'polypeptide(L)'
;MVDAVVAAAADLARAAAGLAETADALDREDLAARLRIAAARASRPATIVCVVGEFKQGKSSLVNALIGQAVCPVDDDLATSAITLIRYGEELGVQVRRREGGQLVVEAVDPASLADWVTEAGNPDNAKGVERVEIAVPSPLLASGLVLVDTPGMGGLGAGHAAATLAFLPFADGLIFVSDASAELSAPEVEFLAQAREACPNVVFALTKTDLHGAWRDIEALDVAHLARVDAGGPMVAVSAQLRTTARERDDLLLDEQSGFPLLLAKLDGDVVAPAKDLAGRRAATEAIGALDQLEPSVQGELEALTDPTRGAAVAAAAEAATGRLEHVRGPGARWTILVGDRITDLSNDVTYRFRDAMRKVLRNVEDEIEALKTAQEWDDIGRGLQGQVAATVADAFVSIETGAATIRDAVLDLLAEDVGDVSLPGVQQAFDVTTLWSGKPIDVKASRGGKVLAEALTGLRGAQSGIIMFGMMGQFLPAGIGVIVASNPVTLGLGAVFAGMQLVDAHKRKIAQRRQLARTNARQFADDVQFEVGNTIGEVLRTVQRAIRDEFTDRIAELHRTYAEAARSAAEALSRDDADRATRTSELTVFRDQLAQHRAQLDPTVGAPT
;
A
#
# COMPACT_ATOMS: atom_id res chain seq x y z
N MET A 1 10.98 23.76 3.37
CA MET A 1 10.55 22.92 2.24
C MET A 1 9.34 22.07 2.64
N VAL A 2 9.41 21.32 3.75
CA VAL A 2 8.27 20.60 4.35
C VAL A 2 7.07 21.51 4.61
N ASP A 3 7.25 22.68 5.24
CA ASP A 3 6.13 23.61 5.52
C ASP A 3 5.41 24.09 4.25
N ALA A 4 6.13 24.22 3.13
CA ALA A 4 5.56 24.62 1.85
C ALA A 4 4.75 23.47 1.22
N VAL A 5 5.22 22.23 1.33
CA VAL A 5 4.51 21.03 0.86
C VAL A 5 3.24 20.79 1.69
N VAL A 6 3.32 20.97 3.02
CA VAL A 6 2.18 20.86 3.92
C VAL A 6 1.16 21.97 3.68
N ALA A 7 1.62 23.21 3.47
CA ALA A 7 0.73 24.32 3.10
C ALA A 7 0.04 24.07 1.75
N ALA A 8 0.77 23.65 0.72
CA ALA A 8 0.22 23.34 -0.60
C ALA A 8 -0.80 22.20 -0.55
N ALA A 9 -0.53 21.13 0.23
CA ALA A 9 -1.47 20.03 0.43
C ALA A 9 -2.75 20.49 1.16
N ALA A 10 -2.63 21.39 2.15
CA ALA A 10 -3.78 21.96 2.85
C ALA A 10 -4.59 22.93 1.97
N ASP A 11 -3.92 23.72 1.12
CA ASP A 11 -4.57 24.58 0.13
C ASP A 11 -5.33 23.74 -0.90
N LEU A 12 -4.71 22.68 -1.42
CA LEU A 12 -5.35 21.73 -2.33
C LEU A 12 -6.57 21.05 -1.67
N ALA A 13 -6.44 20.61 -0.43
CA ALA A 13 -7.54 19.99 0.30
C ALA A 13 -8.72 20.96 0.48
N ARG A 14 -8.44 22.24 0.80
CA ARG A 14 -9.47 23.29 0.87
C ARG A 14 -10.11 23.58 -0.48
N ALA A 15 -9.30 23.69 -1.54
CA ALA A 15 -9.80 23.92 -2.90
C ALA A 15 -10.70 22.77 -3.36
N ALA A 16 -10.30 21.52 -3.15
CA ALA A 16 -11.10 20.34 -3.47
C ALA A 16 -12.38 20.26 -2.62
N ALA A 17 -12.33 20.63 -1.33
CA ALA A 17 -13.51 20.68 -0.47
C ALA A 17 -14.51 21.78 -0.89
N GLY A 18 -14.03 22.99 -1.20
CA GLY A 18 -14.88 24.07 -1.72
C GLY A 18 -15.49 23.74 -3.08
N LEU A 19 -14.74 23.04 -3.93
CA LEU A 19 -15.26 22.52 -5.20
C LEU A 19 -16.34 21.44 -4.95
N ALA A 20 -16.21 20.64 -3.89
CA ALA A 20 -17.24 19.67 -3.51
C ALA A 20 -18.55 20.35 -3.11
N GLU A 21 -18.49 21.45 -2.35
CA GLU A 21 -19.67 22.27 -2.01
C GLU A 21 -20.31 22.89 -3.26
N THR A 22 -19.48 23.37 -4.19
CA THR A 22 -19.96 23.90 -5.48
C THR A 22 -20.64 22.80 -6.31
N ALA A 23 -20.08 21.59 -6.31
CA ALA A 23 -20.69 20.43 -6.97
C ALA A 23 -22.03 20.04 -6.33
N ASP A 24 -22.16 20.03 -5.00
CA ASP A 24 -23.45 19.81 -4.33
C ASP A 24 -24.48 20.87 -4.72
N ALA A 25 -24.09 22.14 -4.77
CA ALA A 25 -24.97 23.24 -5.16
C ALA A 25 -25.42 23.18 -6.64
N LEU A 26 -24.69 22.43 -7.47
CA LEU A 26 -25.03 22.11 -8.85
C LEU A 26 -25.74 20.75 -8.98
N ASP A 27 -26.21 20.16 -7.87
CA ASP A 27 -26.86 18.84 -7.80
C ASP A 27 -25.99 17.66 -8.28
N ARG A 28 -24.66 17.81 -8.21
CA ARG A 28 -23.65 16.80 -8.59
C ARG A 28 -23.06 16.07 -7.39
N GLU A 29 -23.93 15.36 -6.66
CA GLU A 29 -23.55 14.59 -5.45
C GLU A 29 -22.44 13.54 -5.72
N ASP A 30 -22.39 13.00 -6.95
CA ASP A 30 -21.38 12.04 -7.40
C ASP A 30 -19.98 12.67 -7.45
N LEU A 31 -19.85 13.84 -8.07
CA LEU A 31 -18.62 14.62 -8.10
C LEU A 31 -18.25 15.13 -6.71
N ALA A 32 -19.23 15.61 -5.94
CA ALA A 32 -19.00 16.07 -4.58
C ALA A 32 -18.45 14.95 -3.69
N ALA A 33 -19.00 13.73 -3.76
CA ALA A 33 -18.48 12.58 -3.01
C ALA A 33 -17.02 12.27 -3.37
N ARG A 34 -16.67 12.34 -4.66
CA ARG A 34 -15.30 12.11 -5.13
C ARG A 34 -14.33 13.22 -4.71
N LEU A 35 -14.75 14.48 -4.81
CA LEU A 35 -13.98 15.63 -4.37
C LEU A 35 -13.73 15.62 -2.87
N ARG A 36 -14.70 15.17 -2.06
CA ARG A 36 -14.48 14.93 -0.62
C ARG A 36 -13.42 13.87 -0.37
N ILE A 37 -13.38 12.80 -1.17
CA ILE A 37 -12.32 11.78 -1.10
C ILE A 37 -10.96 12.36 -1.50
N ALA A 38 -10.90 13.18 -2.56
CA ALA A 38 -9.70 13.87 -2.99
C ALA A 38 -9.19 14.83 -1.91
N ALA A 39 -10.08 15.62 -1.31
CA ALA A 39 -9.79 16.53 -0.21
C ALA A 39 -9.29 15.78 1.04
N ALA A 40 -9.94 14.66 1.39
CA ALA A 40 -9.48 13.80 2.48
C ALA A 40 -8.07 13.25 2.23
N ARG A 41 -7.79 12.81 0.99
CA ARG A 41 -6.46 12.33 0.59
C ARG A 41 -5.39 13.43 0.62
N ALA A 42 -5.72 14.62 0.14
CA ALA A 42 -4.80 15.76 0.17
C ALA A 42 -4.51 16.23 1.61
N SER A 43 -5.53 16.23 2.48
CA SER A 43 -5.38 16.67 3.87
C SER A 43 -4.59 15.67 4.73
N ARG A 44 -4.79 14.37 4.53
CA ARG A 44 -4.14 13.30 5.30
C ARG A 44 -3.84 12.08 4.43
N PRO A 45 -2.78 12.13 3.62
CA PRO A 45 -2.37 10.96 2.87
C PRO A 45 -1.81 9.92 3.84
N ALA A 46 -2.31 8.69 3.73
CA ALA A 46 -1.74 7.59 4.48
C ALA A 46 -0.34 7.29 3.94
N THR A 47 0.69 7.47 4.76
CA THR A 47 2.07 7.09 4.46
C THR A 47 2.42 5.84 5.24
N ILE A 48 2.59 4.72 4.55
CA ILE A 48 2.92 3.44 5.18
C ILE A 48 4.43 3.32 5.36
N VAL A 49 4.85 3.19 6.61
CA VAL A 49 6.26 2.99 6.96
C VAL A 49 6.42 1.70 7.74
N CYS A 50 7.21 0.78 7.18
CA CYS A 50 7.53 -0.50 7.82
C CYS A 50 8.64 -0.31 8.84
N VAL A 51 8.52 -0.95 10.01
CA VAL A 51 9.60 -1.04 10.99
C VAL A 51 10.12 -2.47 11.00
N VAL A 52 11.39 -2.65 10.65
CA VAL A 52 12.01 -3.96 10.39
C VAL A 52 13.38 -4.02 11.05
N GLY A 53 13.82 -5.22 11.41
CA GLY A 53 15.08 -5.47 12.12
C GLY A 53 15.03 -6.80 12.84
N GLU A 54 16.16 -7.32 13.33
CA GLU A 54 16.18 -8.58 14.07
C GLU A 54 15.42 -8.51 15.40
N PHE A 55 15.09 -9.68 15.94
CA PHE A 55 14.61 -9.83 17.31
C PHE A 55 15.57 -9.14 18.30
N LYS A 56 14.99 -8.50 19.32
CA LYS A 56 15.72 -7.76 20.37
C LYS A 56 16.54 -6.55 19.92
N GLN A 57 16.43 -6.09 18.67
CA GLN A 57 17.06 -4.83 18.21
C GLN A 57 16.36 -3.54 18.67
N GLY A 58 15.30 -3.64 19.50
CA GLY A 58 14.61 -2.47 20.05
C GLY A 58 13.51 -1.87 19.16
N LYS A 59 12.97 -2.61 18.18
CA LYS A 59 11.88 -2.17 17.28
C LYS A 59 10.64 -1.66 18.03
N SER A 60 10.05 -2.47 18.90
CA SER A 60 8.83 -2.10 19.63
C SER A 60 9.08 -0.94 20.59
N SER A 61 10.27 -0.87 21.21
CA SER A 61 10.69 0.28 22.02
C SER A 61 10.84 1.55 21.18
N LEU A 62 11.42 1.46 19.98
CA LEU A 62 11.55 2.56 19.03
C LEU A 62 10.16 3.07 18.60
N VAL A 63 9.26 2.16 18.22
CA VAL A 63 7.87 2.48 17.84
C VAL A 63 7.13 3.19 18.98
N ASN A 64 7.21 2.65 20.20
CA ASN A 64 6.59 3.27 21.37
C ASN A 64 7.16 4.67 21.66
N ALA A 65 8.48 4.84 21.55
CA ALA A 65 9.13 6.13 21.75
C ALA A 65 8.82 7.16 20.65
N LEU A 66 8.66 6.72 19.40
CA LEU A 66 8.21 7.54 18.26
C LEU A 66 6.78 8.04 18.51
N ILE A 67 5.87 7.13 18.88
CA ILE A 67 4.46 7.42 19.14
C ILE A 67 4.31 8.27 20.41
N GLY A 68 5.14 8.02 21.41
CA GLY A 68 5.06 8.61 22.75
C GLY A 68 4.15 7.88 23.72
N GLN A 69 3.74 6.66 23.40
CA GLN A 69 2.86 5.82 24.22
C GLN A 69 3.33 4.37 24.13
N ALA A 70 3.17 3.61 25.20
CA ALA A 70 3.48 2.18 25.23
C ALA A 70 2.31 1.39 24.63
N VAL A 71 2.34 1.21 23.31
CA VAL A 71 1.25 0.60 22.53
C VAL A 71 1.65 -0.80 22.06
N CYS A 72 2.89 -0.97 21.61
CA CYS A 72 3.46 -2.28 21.30
C CYS A 72 3.98 -2.95 22.57
N PRO A 73 3.74 -4.26 22.77
CA PRO A 73 4.41 -5.02 23.84
C PRO A 73 5.93 -5.04 23.63
N VAL A 74 6.71 -4.89 24.70
CA VAL A 74 8.19 -4.76 24.66
C VAL A 74 8.92 -5.93 25.36
N ASP A 75 8.19 -6.81 26.07
CA ASP A 75 8.79 -7.83 26.94
C ASP A 75 9.63 -8.90 26.21
N ASP A 76 10.58 -9.46 26.96
CA ASP A 76 11.72 -10.29 26.54
C ASP A 76 11.40 -11.63 25.84
N ASP A 77 10.13 -12.02 25.74
CA ASP A 77 9.70 -13.38 25.37
C ASP A 77 8.75 -13.47 24.16
N LEU A 78 8.52 -12.39 23.41
CA LEU A 78 7.37 -12.36 22.51
C LEU A 78 7.73 -11.83 21.12
N ALA A 79 7.87 -12.76 20.17
CA ALA A 79 7.76 -12.41 18.76
C ALA A 79 6.32 -11.94 18.49
N THR A 80 6.17 -10.81 17.81
CA THR A 80 4.88 -10.35 17.29
C THR A 80 4.38 -11.40 16.28
N SER A 81 3.34 -12.17 16.61
CA SER A 81 2.82 -13.26 15.76
C SER A 81 1.89 -12.76 14.65
N ALA A 82 1.45 -11.50 14.74
CA ALA A 82 0.54 -10.87 13.78
C ALA A 82 0.94 -9.42 13.47
N ILE A 83 0.75 -9.04 12.21
CA ILE A 83 1.08 -7.69 11.72
C ILE A 83 0.28 -6.65 12.50
N THR A 84 0.98 -5.64 12.99
CA THR A 84 0.36 -4.56 13.77
C THR A 84 0.48 -3.25 13.01
N LEU A 85 -0.64 -2.69 12.57
CA LEU A 85 -0.68 -1.37 11.96
C LEU A 85 -1.09 -0.36 13.00
N ILE A 86 -0.30 0.70 13.11
CA ILE A 86 -0.51 1.76 14.08
C ILE A 86 -0.77 3.05 13.32
N ARG A 87 -1.95 3.61 13.53
CA ARG A 87 -2.44 4.79 12.83
C ARG A 87 -3.03 5.79 13.80
N TYR A 88 -3.28 7.00 13.32
CA TYR A 88 -3.98 7.99 14.10
C TYR A 88 -5.43 7.58 14.39
N GLY A 89 -5.85 7.82 15.63
CA GLY A 89 -7.24 7.86 16.06
C GLY A 89 -7.41 8.87 17.19
N GLU A 90 -8.62 9.39 17.35
CA GLU A 90 -8.92 10.36 18.42
C GLU A 90 -8.85 9.71 19.82
N GLU A 91 -9.12 8.42 19.89
CA GLU A 91 -9.04 7.60 21.09
C GLU A 91 -8.19 6.35 20.82
N LEU A 92 -7.59 5.80 21.89
CA LEU A 92 -6.89 4.53 21.82
C LEU A 92 -7.90 3.40 21.55
N GLY A 93 -7.71 2.67 20.45
CA GLY A 93 -8.57 1.55 20.11
C GLY A 93 -7.80 0.46 19.37
N VAL A 94 -8.18 -0.80 19.59
CA VAL A 94 -7.58 -1.95 18.91
C VAL A 94 -8.64 -2.73 18.16
N GLN A 95 -8.36 -3.08 16.91
CA GLN A 95 -9.17 -3.97 16.11
C GLN A 95 -8.34 -5.15 15.64
N VAL A 96 -8.86 -6.35 15.84
CA VAL A 96 -8.26 -7.59 15.39
C VAL A 96 -9.06 -8.11 14.21
N ARG A 97 -8.37 -8.35 13.10
CA ARG A 97 -8.91 -8.99 11.91
C ARG A 97 -8.40 -10.43 11.88
N ARG A 98 -9.32 -11.40 11.85
CA ARG A 98 -9.01 -12.84 11.91
C ARG A 98 -9.86 -13.65 10.93
N ARG A 99 -9.42 -14.87 10.64
CA ARG A 99 -10.24 -15.87 9.95
C ARG A 99 -10.81 -16.87 10.92
N GLU A 100 -12.12 -17.07 10.85
CA GLU A 100 -12.84 -18.10 11.57
C GLU A 100 -13.64 -18.94 10.56
N GLY A 101 -13.30 -20.22 10.43
CA GLY A 101 -13.96 -21.12 9.47
C GLY A 101 -13.86 -20.66 8.00
N GLY A 102 -12.79 -19.93 7.64
CA GLY A 102 -12.59 -19.35 6.30
C GLY A 102 -13.33 -18.03 6.06
N GLN A 103 -14.17 -17.58 6.99
CA GLN A 103 -14.80 -16.27 6.96
C GLN A 103 -13.94 -15.24 7.68
N LEU A 104 -13.97 -14.01 7.18
CA LEU A 104 -13.27 -12.89 7.77
C LEU A 104 -14.12 -12.25 8.87
N VAL A 105 -13.53 -12.10 10.06
CA VAL A 105 -14.13 -11.45 11.22
C VAL A 105 -13.24 -10.28 11.65
N VAL A 106 -13.87 -9.14 11.96
CA VAL A 106 -13.19 -7.97 12.55
C VAL A 106 -13.83 -7.71 13.91
N GLU A 107 -13.02 -7.75 14.97
CA GLU A 107 -13.46 -7.55 16.36
C GLU A 107 -12.70 -6.40 17.01
N ALA A 108 -13.41 -5.55 17.76
CA ALA A 108 -12.80 -4.54 18.61
C ALA A 108 -12.39 -5.19 19.93
N VAL A 109 -11.14 -4.99 20.35
CA VAL A 109 -10.59 -5.59 21.57
C VAL A 109 -10.06 -4.51 22.51
N ASP A 110 -10.01 -4.83 23.80
CA ASP A 110 -9.41 -3.96 24.80
C ASP A 110 -7.89 -3.85 24.54
N PRO A 111 -7.31 -2.63 24.44
CA PRO A 111 -5.86 -2.45 24.34
C PRO A 111 -5.06 -3.24 25.39
N ALA A 112 -5.58 -3.41 26.61
CA ALA A 112 -4.90 -4.17 27.66
C ALA A 112 -4.78 -5.68 27.34
N SER A 113 -5.68 -6.19 26.49
CA SER A 113 -5.68 -7.59 26.03
C SER A 113 -4.88 -7.81 24.75
N LEU A 114 -4.28 -6.76 24.16
CA LEU A 114 -3.54 -6.85 22.90
C LEU A 114 -2.47 -7.96 22.93
N ALA A 115 -1.75 -8.08 24.05
CA ALA A 115 -0.73 -9.10 24.22
C ALA A 115 -1.29 -10.52 23.99
N ASP A 116 -2.55 -10.79 24.34
CA ASP A 116 -3.18 -12.10 24.14
C ASP A 116 -3.36 -12.43 22.65
N TRP A 117 -3.34 -11.44 21.76
CA TRP A 117 -3.62 -11.62 20.34
C TRP A 117 -2.37 -11.67 19.47
N VAL A 118 -1.37 -10.86 19.82
CA VAL A 118 -0.20 -10.62 18.95
C VAL A 118 1.08 -11.25 19.46
N THR A 119 1.07 -11.94 20.59
CA THR A 119 2.28 -12.49 21.19
C THR A 119 2.28 -14.01 21.15
N GLU A 120 3.46 -14.64 21.04
CA GLU A 120 3.58 -16.10 21.07
C GLU A 120 3.00 -16.75 22.35
N ALA A 121 3.12 -16.10 23.52
CA ALA A 121 2.53 -16.62 24.75
C ALA A 121 0.99 -16.58 24.73
N GLY A 122 0.40 -15.54 24.11
CA GLY A 122 -1.05 -15.35 24.04
C GLY A 122 -1.74 -16.05 22.87
N ASN A 123 -1.03 -16.20 21.76
CA ASN A 123 -1.50 -16.76 20.48
C ASN A 123 -0.39 -17.58 19.81
N PRO A 124 0.00 -18.72 20.41
CA PRO A 124 1.07 -19.57 19.90
C PRO A 124 0.71 -20.10 18.51
N ASP A 125 1.69 -20.10 17.60
CA ASP A 125 1.53 -20.55 16.20
C ASP A 125 0.33 -19.90 15.47
N ASN A 126 -0.08 -18.72 15.92
CA ASN A 126 -1.28 -18.01 15.44
C ASN A 126 -2.57 -18.87 15.45
N ALA A 127 -2.76 -19.70 16.48
CA ALA A 127 -3.95 -20.56 16.62
C ALA A 127 -5.30 -19.82 16.55
N LYS A 128 -5.33 -18.51 16.87
CA LYS A 128 -6.53 -17.66 16.79
C LYS A 128 -6.85 -17.18 15.36
N GLY A 129 -5.99 -17.48 14.40
CA GLY A 129 -6.19 -17.14 12.98
C GLY A 129 -6.13 -15.63 12.71
N VAL A 130 -5.35 -14.89 13.50
CA VAL A 130 -5.21 -13.44 13.36
C VAL A 130 -4.48 -13.13 12.05
N GLU A 131 -5.10 -12.36 11.17
CA GLU A 131 -4.44 -11.85 9.96
C GLU A 131 -3.66 -10.58 10.28
N ARG A 132 -4.25 -9.71 11.10
CA ARG A 132 -3.78 -8.33 11.31
C ARG A 132 -4.41 -7.72 12.55
N VAL A 133 -3.66 -6.84 13.19
CA VAL A 133 -4.15 -5.94 14.22
C VAL A 133 -3.99 -4.49 13.76
N GLU A 134 -5.02 -3.69 14.00
CA GLU A 134 -5.01 -2.24 13.79
C GLU A 134 -5.13 -1.55 15.14
N ILE A 135 -4.20 -0.66 15.42
CA ILE A 135 -4.19 0.15 16.63
C ILE A 135 -4.34 1.62 16.23
N ALA A 136 -5.40 2.23 16.71
CA ALA A 136 -5.65 3.66 16.59
C ALA A 136 -5.09 4.35 17.83
N VAL A 137 -4.24 5.38 17.65
CA VAL A 137 -3.54 6.06 18.75
C VAL A 137 -3.64 7.59 18.58
N PRO A 138 -3.95 8.35 19.64
CA PRO A 138 -3.95 9.82 19.61
C PRO A 138 -2.52 10.35 19.71
N SER A 139 -1.76 10.23 18.61
CA SER A 139 -0.37 10.70 18.52
C SER A 139 -0.23 11.83 17.48
N PRO A 140 0.40 12.97 17.83
CA PRO A 140 0.67 14.05 16.87
C PRO A 140 1.47 13.60 15.66
N LEU A 141 2.38 12.64 15.83
CA LEU A 141 3.18 12.08 14.73
C LEU A 141 2.27 11.38 13.71
N LEU A 142 1.36 10.53 14.19
CA LEU A 142 0.44 9.78 13.34
C LEU A 142 -0.64 10.67 12.73
N ALA A 143 -1.01 11.78 13.40
CA ALA A 143 -1.99 12.75 12.89
C ALA A 143 -1.59 13.36 11.55
N SER A 144 -0.30 13.32 11.23
CA SER A 144 0.25 13.78 9.94
C SER A 144 -0.05 12.86 8.75
N GLY A 145 -0.70 11.70 8.98
CA GLY A 145 -0.99 10.68 7.98
C GLY A 145 -0.07 9.44 8.05
N LEU A 146 0.92 9.44 8.94
CA LEU A 146 1.83 8.32 9.11
C LEU A 146 1.10 7.08 9.65
N VAL A 147 1.34 5.94 9.02
CA VAL A 147 0.93 4.61 9.45
C VAL A 147 2.18 3.77 9.64
N LEU A 148 2.46 3.39 10.89
CA LEU A 148 3.57 2.51 11.20
C LEU A 148 3.11 1.06 11.10
N VAL A 149 3.88 0.23 10.41
CA VAL A 149 3.65 -1.21 10.35
C VAL A 149 4.75 -1.86 11.18
N ASP A 150 4.38 -2.33 12.37
CA ASP A 150 5.24 -3.17 13.18
C ASP A 150 5.13 -4.60 12.64
N THR A 151 6.24 -5.05 12.05
CA THR A 151 6.36 -6.36 11.45
C THR A 151 6.69 -7.39 12.54
N PRO A 152 6.15 -8.62 12.45
CA PRO A 152 6.58 -9.75 13.27
C PRO A 152 8.08 -9.76 13.54
N GLY A 153 8.46 -9.84 14.82
CA GLY A 153 9.85 -9.86 15.24
C GLY A 153 10.58 -11.00 14.54
N MET A 154 11.39 -10.64 13.55
CA MET A 154 12.26 -11.54 12.79
C MET A 154 13.07 -12.41 13.76
N GLY A 155 12.71 -13.67 13.96
CA GLY A 155 13.50 -14.61 14.77
C GLY A 155 14.88 -14.81 14.12
N GLY A 156 15.84 -13.94 14.46
CA GLY A 156 16.99 -13.63 13.61
C GLY A 156 16.57 -13.15 12.20
N LEU A 157 17.45 -12.51 11.45
CA LEU A 157 17.32 -12.45 9.98
C LEU A 157 17.65 -13.80 9.34
N GLY A 158 17.26 -14.88 10.03
CA GLY A 158 16.99 -16.17 9.42
C GLY A 158 15.77 -16.05 8.50
N ALA A 159 15.86 -16.64 7.31
CA ALA A 159 15.16 -16.11 6.16
C ALA A 159 13.64 -16.34 6.08
N GLY A 160 13.00 -16.98 7.06
CA GLY A 160 11.55 -17.25 7.02
C GLY A 160 10.73 -15.99 7.22
N HIS A 161 11.18 -15.15 8.14
CA HIS A 161 10.53 -13.88 8.46
C HIS A 161 11.00 -12.76 7.51
N ALA A 162 12.22 -12.86 6.98
CA ALA A 162 12.81 -11.90 6.05
C ALA A 162 12.08 -11.88 4.71
N ALA A 163 11.80 -13.09 4.21
CA ALA A 163 10.98 -13.34 3.05
C ALA A 163 9.61 -12.64 3.15
N ALA A 164 8.87 -12.86 4.24
CA ALA A 164 7.56 -12.25 4.43
C ALA A 164 7.63 -10.71 4.40
N THR A 165 8.64 -10.15 5.06
CA THR A 165 8.85 -8.70 5.12
C THR A 165 9.25 -8.10 3.78
N LEU A 166 10.22 -8.69 3.07
CA LEU A 166 10.67 -8.25 1.75
C LEU A 166 9.53 -8.17 0.75
N ALA A 167 8.61 -9.14 0.81
CA ALA A 167 7.50 -9.16 -0.12
C ALA A 167 6.53 -8.01 0.07
N PHE A 168 6.44 -7.43 1.28
CA PHE A 168 5.57 -6.27 1.57
C PHE A 168 6.20 -4.92 1.19
N LEU A 169 7.52 -4.84 1.16
CA LEU A 169 8.24 -3.59 0.90
C LEU A 169 7.85 -2.87 -0.41
N PRO A 170 7.51 -3.55 -1.53
CA PRO A 170 7.03 -2.87 -2.74
C PRO A 170 5.77 -2.02 -2.54
N PHE A 171 5.04 -2.24 -1.44
CA PHE A 171 3.80 -1.53 -1.13
C PHE A 171 3.96 -0.54 0.05
N ALA A 172 5.17 -0.41 0.59
CA ALA A 172 5.48 0.55 1.64
C ALA A 172 6.05 1.83 1.02
N ASP A 173 5.65 2.98 1.57
CA ASP A 173 6.19 4.28 1.16
C ASP A 173 7.61 4.50 1.73
N GLY A 174 7.96 3.80 2.82
CA GLY A 174 9.30 3.77 3.38
C GLY A 174 9.55 2.67 4.39
N LEU A 175 10.82 2.54 4.77
CA LEU A 175 11.33 1.53 5.69
C LEU A 175 12.17 2.19 6.79
N ILE A 176 11.91 1.84 8.04
CA ILE A 176 12.81 2.03 9.18
C ILE A 176 13.48 0.70 9.46
N PHE A 177 14.77 0.60 9.15
CA PHE A 177 15.57 -0.54 9.53
C PHE A 177 16.23 -0.31 10.89
N VAL A 178 16.05 -1.25 11.81
CA VAL A 178 16.44 -1.14 13.22
C VAL A 178 17.50 -2.19 13.52
N SER A 179 18.68 -1.72 13.92
CA SER A 179 19.77 -2.55 14.45
C SER A 179 20.34 -1.86 15.69
N ASP A 180 20.76 -2.62 16.70
CA ASP A 180 21.27 -2.06 17.94
C ASP A 180 22.78 -1.80 17.89
N ALA A 181 23.25 -0.94 18.77
CA ALA A 181 24.66 -0.55 18.83
C ALA A 181 25.58 -1.59 19.49
N SER A 182 25.15 -2.85 19.65
CA SER A 182 25.95 -3.88 20.32
C SER A 182 27.03 -4.48 19.41
N ALA A 183 26.80 -4.52 18.10
CA ALA A 183 27.72 -5.06 17.10
C ALA A 183 27.45 -4.42 15.72
N GLU A 184 28.39 -4.58 14.79
CA GLU A 184 28.20 -4.20 13.38
C GLU A 184 27.13 -5.06 12.70
N LEU A 185 26.55 -4.54 11.62
CA LEU A 185 25.59 -5.24 10.77
C LEU A 185 26.14 -6.60 10.34
N SER A 186 25.39 -7.64 10.66
CA SER A 186 25.67 -8.99 10.24
C SER A 186 25.53 -9.15 8.72
N ALA A 187 26.19 -10.16 8.14
CA ALA A 187 26.06 -10.45 6.71
C ALA A 187 24.59 -10.66 6.25
N PRO A 188 23.72 -11.36 7.02
CA PRO A 188 22.29 -11.46 6.71
C PRO A 188 21.55 -10.11 6.71
N GLU A 189 21.89 -9.19 7.63
CA GLU A 189 21.32 -7.83 7.63
C GLU A 189 21.70 -7.06 6.36
N VAL A 190 22.98 -7.11 5.99
CA VAL A 190 23.46 -6.44 4.78
C VAL A 190 22.81 -7.01 3.51
N GLU A 191 22.66 -8.33 3.41
CA GLU A 191 21.99 -8.99 2.29
C GLU A 191 20.50 -8.64 2.22
N PHE A 192 19.80 -8.68 3.37
CA PHE A 192 18.41 -8.26 3.45
C PHE A 192 18.24 -6.81 2.99
N LEU A 193 19.12 -5.92 3.41
CA LEU A 193 19.04 -4.50 3.09
C LEU A 193 19.27 -4.19 1.62
N ALA A 194 20.15 -4.95 0.95
CA ALA A 194 20.34 -4.85 -0.49
C ALA A 194 19.03 -5.18 -1.24
N GLN A 195 18.34 -6.25 -0.83
CA GLN A 195 17.06 -6.65 -1.43
C GLN A 195 15.91 -5.69 -1.04
N ALA A 196 15.89 -5.25 0.21
CA ALA A 196 14.89 -4.33 0.72
C ALA A 196 14.92 -2.97 0.01
N ARG A 197 16.12 -2.50 -0.36
CA ARG A 197 16.29 -1.24 -1.07
C ARG A 197 15.75 -1.26 -2.50
N GLU A 198 15.88 -2.40 -3.18
CA GLU A 198 15.33 -2.58 -4.52
C GLU A 198 13.79 -2.51 -4.49
N ALA A 199 13.18 -3.09 -3.46
CA ALA A 199 11.73 -3.08 -3.25
C ALA A 199 11.20 -1.75 -2.70
N CYS A 200 11.94 -1.09 -1.80
CA CYS A 200 11.54 0.16 -1.15
C CYS A 200 12.74 1.14 -1.14
N PRO A 201 12.77 2.13 -2.05
CA PRO A 201 13.91 3.04 -2.18
C PRO A 201 14.15 3.96 -0.97
N ASN A 202 13.11 4.24 -0.18
CA ASN A 202 13.15 5.17 0.94
C ASN A 202 13.44 4.42 2.25
N VAL A 203 14.72 4.28 2.60
CA VAL A 203 15.15 3.55 3.80
C VAL A 203 15.86 4.50 4.78
N VAL A 204 15.43 4.48 6.04
CA VAL A 204 16.07 5.17 7.17
C VAL A 204 16.59 4.11 8.14
N PHE A 205 17.84 4.24 8.58
CA PHE A 205 18.46 3.31 9.53
C PHE A 205 18.44 3.90 10.93
N ALA A 206 17.94 3.14 11.90
CA ALA A 206 17.92 3.48 13.31
C ALA A 206 18.91 2.59 14.06
N LEU A 207 20.05 3.15 14.47
CA LEU A 207 21.03 2.48 15.32
C LEU A 207 20.62 2.66 16.79
N THR A 208 20.00 1.64 17.40
CA THR A 208 19.35 1.76 18.71
C THR A 208 20.28 1.46 19.89
N LYS A 209 19.80 1.68 21.12
CA LYS A 209 20.50 1.35 22.39
C LYS A 209 21.85 2.06 22.57
N THR A 210 21.98 3.28 22.04
CA THR A 210 23.20 4.10 22.19
C THR A 210 23.51 4.45 23.66
N ASP A 211 22.51 4.38 24.53
CA ASP A 211 22.64 4.53 25.99
C ASP A 211 23.36 3.36 26.67
N LEU A 212 23.31 2.16 26.07
CA LEU A 212 23.94 0.96 26.63
C LEU A 212 25.36 0.72 26.08
N HIS A 213 25.69 1.28 24.91
CA HIS A 213 26.92 0.97 24.18
C HIS A 213 27.76 2.21 23.92
N GLY A 214 28.74 2.51 24.79
CA GLY A 214 29.57 3.71 24.68
C GLY A 214 30.40 3.85 23.39
N ALA A 215 30.66 2.74 22.69
CA ALA A 215 31.40 2.69 21.43
C ALA A 215 30.48 2.71 20.18
N TRP A 216 29.20 3.08 20.33
CA TRP A 216 28.22 3.07 19.23
C TRP A 216 28.65 3.85 17.98
N ARG A 217 29.50 4.88 18.12
CA ARG A 217 30.02 5.66 16.99
C ARG A 217 30.98 4.87 16.09
N ASP A 218 31.72 3.93 16.68
CA ASP A 218 32.59 3.04 15.90
C ASP A 218 31.73 2.04 15.12
N ILE A 219 30.67 1.53 15.75
CA ILE A 219 29.67 0.65 15.10
C ILE A 219 28.96 1.38 13.95
N GLU A 220 28.46 2.59 14.18
CA GLU A 220 27.84 3.43 13.14
C GLU A 220 28.77 3.62 11.93
N ALA A 221 30.05 3.90 12.17
CA ALA A 221 31.02 4.08 11.09
C ALA A 221 31.27 2.78 10.30
N LEU A 222 31.31 1.63 10.98
CA LEU A 222 31.42 0.32 10.34
C LEU A 222 30.17 0.02 9.50
N ASP A 223 28.98 0.22 10.06
CA ASP A 223 27.71 -0.06 9.39
C ASP A 223 27.51 0.81 8.15
N VAL A 224 27.82 2.11 8.23
CA VAL A 224 27.82 3.00 7.07
C VAL A 224 28.76 2.47 5.98
N ALA A 225 29.94 1.95 6.35
CA ALA A 225 30.87 1.35 5.39
C ALA A 225 30.34 0.04 4.80
N HIS A 226 29.60 -0.78 5.56
CA HIS A 226 28.93 -1.98 5.05
C HIS A 226 27.83 -1.64 4.05
N LEU A 227 26.95 -0.68 4.38
CA LEU A 227 25.84 -0.24 3.52
C LEU A 227 26.35 0.35 2.20
N ALA A 228 27.43 1.13 2.25
CA ALA A 228 28.05 1.71 1.05
C ALA A 228 28.56 0.65 0.06
N ARG A 229 28.93 -0.56 0.52
CA ARG A 229 29.42 -1.63 -0.36
C ARG A 229 28.32 -2.31 -1.18
N VAL A 230 27.08 -2.26 -0.70
CA VAL A 230 25.92 -2.90 -1.34
C VAL A 230 24.93 -1.90 -1.94
N ASP A 231 25.32 -0.63 -2.03
CA ASP A 231 24.46 0.48 -2.49
C ASP A 231 23.12 0.59 -1.73
N ALA A 232 23.07 0.07 -0.50
CA ALA A 232 21.92 0.18 0.39
C ALA A 232 21.98 1.47 1.25
N GLY A 233 22.56 2.54 0.71
CA GLY A 233 22.82 3.77 1.47
C GLY A 233 21.56 4.55 1.85
N GLY A 234 21.51 5.09 3.07
CA GLY A 234 20.43 5.94 3.56
C GLY A 234 20.86 6.64 4.84
N PRO A 235 20.08 7.57 5.38
CA PRO A 235 20.45 8.22 6.64
C PRO A 235 20.48 7.19 7.77
N MET A 236 21.65 7.01 8.38
CA MET A 236 21.80 6.31 9.65
C MET A 236 21.67 7.31 10.80
N VAL A 237 20.79 6.99 11.74
CA VAL A 237 20.48 7.83 12.89
C VAL A 237 20.61 7.00 14.15
N ALA A 238 21.58 7.36 14.98
CA ALA A 238 21.79 6.76 16.28
C ALA A 238 20.75 7.26 17.29
N VAL A 239 20.05 6.35 17.97
CA VAL A 239 18.91 6.67 18.84
C VAL A 239 18.90 5.87 20.15
N SER A 240 18.32 6.47 21.20
CA SER A 240 18.00 5.78 22.45
C SER A 240 16.54 6.00 22.83
N ALA A 241 15.74 4.93 22.77
CA ALA A 241 14.34 4.95 23.20
C ALA A 241 14.24 5.24 24.71
N GLN A 242 15.19 4.76 25.52
CA GLN A 242 15.21 5.00 26.96
C GLN A 242 15.46 6.48 27.29
N LEU A 243 16.43 7.10 26.62
CA LEU A 243 16.67 8.55 26.77
C LEU A 243 15.45 9.36 26.31
N ARG A 244 14.82 8.99 25.18
CA ARG A 244 13.61 9.65 24.69
C ARG A 244 12.45 9.56 25.67
N THR A 245 12.20 8.38 26.25
CA THR A 245 11.14 8.20 27.26
C THR A 245 11.43 9.04 28.49
N THR A 246 12.67 8.98 29.01
CA THR A 246 13.09 9.76 30.18
C THR A 246 13.01 11.26 29.93
N ALA A 247 13.37 11.71 28.72
CA ALA A 247 13.29 13.12 28.31
C ALA A 247 11.85 13.62 28.36
N ARG A 248 10.88 12.82 27.90
CA ARG A 248 9.45 13.17 27.95
C ARG A 248 8.88 13.14 29.36
N GLU A 249 9.28 12.18 30.19
CA GLU A 249 8.85 12.10 31.59
C GLU A 249 9.34 13.30 32.41
N ARG A 250 10.53 13.83 32.07
CA ARG A 250 11.18 14.94 32.78
C ARG A 250 11.02 16.31 32.11
N ASP A 251 10.41 16.35 30.93
CA ASP A 251 10.34 17.53 30.05
C ASP A 251 11.73 18.15 29.78
N ASP A 252 12.73 17.29 29.50
CA ASP A 252 14.14 17.66 29.32
C ASP A 252 14.55 17.69 27.84
N LEU A 253 14.64 18.90 27.28
CA LEU A 253 15.00 19.13 25.87
C LEU A 253 16.42 18.66 25.52
N LEU A 254 17.37 18.76 26.45
CA LEU A 254 18.75 18.34 26.18
C LEU A 254 18.85 16.82 26.11
N LEU A 255 18.13 16.13 27.00
CA LEU A 255 18.04 14.67 26.95
C LEU A 255 17.29 14.20 25.70
N ASP A 256 16.32 15.00 25.24
CA ASP A 256 15.60 14.73 23.99
C ASP A 256 16.51 14.84 22.76
N GLU A 257 17.33 15.88 22.67
CA GLU A 257 18.35 16.02 21.64
C GLU A 257 19.36 14.86 21.69
N GLN A 258 19.84 14.49 22.88
CA GLN A 258 20.76 13.37 23.07
C GLN A 258 20.17 12.01 22.70
N SER A 259 18.84 11.86 22.75
CA SER A 259 18.16 10.64 22.36
C SER A 259 18.25 10.35 20.85
N GLY A 260 18.59 11.33 20.02
CA GLY A 260 18.64 11.21 18.55
C GLY A 260 17.28 11.20 17.84
N PHE A 261 16.16 11.13 18.58
CA PHE A 261 14.81 11.11 18.00
C PHE A 261 14.45 12.36 17.19
N PRO A 262 14.84 13.60 17.58
CA PRO A 262 14.57 14.77 16.75
C PRO A 262 15.16 14.65 15.33
N LEU A 263 16.37 14.10 15.20
CA LEU A 263 16.99 13.84 13.91
C LEU A 263 16.28 12.72 13.14
N LEU A 264 15.92 11.62 13.82
CA LEU A 264 15.19 10.51 13.20
C LEU A 264 13.84 10.99 12.64
N LEU A 265 13.10 11.78 13.41
CA LEU A 265 11.82 12.36 12.99
C LEU A 265 12.01 13.30 11.79
N ALA A 266 13.03 14.15 11.81
CA ALA A 266 13.33 15.04 10.69
C ALA A 266 13.67 14.27 9.40
N LYS A 267 14.40 13.14 9.51
CA LYS A 267 14.71 12.26 8.37
C LYS A 267 13.49 11.52 7.85
N LEU A 268 12.66 10.96 8.73
CA LEU A 268 11.41 10.32 8.32
C LEU A 268 10.47 11.28 7.61
N ASP A 269 10.34 12.50 8.13
CA ASP A 269 9.48 13.50 7.54
C ASP A 269 9.98 13.94 6.15
N GLY A 270 11.29 14.23 6.02
CA GLY A 270 11.88 14.69 4.76
C GLY A 270 12.02 13.62 3.68
N ASP A 271 12.46 12.41 4.05
CA ASP A 271 12.89 11.39 3.09
C ASP A 271 11.77 10.38 2.78
N VAL A 272 10.72 10.29 3.61
CA VAL A 272 9.63 9.31 3.44
C VAL A 272 8.26 9.98 3.35
N VAL A 273 7.90 10.80 4.35
CA VAL A 273 6.54 11.37 4.46
C VAL A 273 6.31 12.46 3.43
N ALA A 274 7.26 13.36 3.20
CA ALA A 274 7.10 14.45 2.24
C ALA A 274 6.95 13.96 0.78
N PRO A 275 7.75 13.00 0.27
CA PRO A 275 7.53 12.42 -1.07
C PRO A 275 6.17 11.73 -1.22
N ALA A 276 5.74 10.95 -0.22
CA ALA A 276 4.44 10.29 -0.25
C ALA A 276 3.28 11.30 -0.25
N LYS A 277 3.43 12.39 0.53
CA LYS A 277 2.48 13.53 0.54
C LYS A 277 2.39 14.24 -0.80
N ASP A 278 3.53 14.53 -1.43
CA ASP A 278 3.56 15.17 -2.75
C ASP A 278 2.85 14.30 -3.81
N LEU A 279 3.12 12.99 -3.84
CA LEU A 279 2.45 12.07 -4.76
C LEU A 279 0.92 12.03 -4.51
N ALA A 280 0.49 11.93 -3.25
CA ALA A 280 -0.92 11.93 -2.91
C ALA A 280 -1.62 13.26 -3.22
N GLY A 281 -0.91 14.38 -3.03
CA GLY A 281 -1.34 15.71 -3.43
C GLY A 281 -1.55 15.81 -4.93
N ARG A 282 -0.55 15.42 -5.74
CA ARG A 282 -0.69 15.40 -7.22
C ARG A 282 -1.90 14.59 -7.67
N ARG A 283 -2.11 13.40 -7.08
CA ARG A 283 -3.28 12.56 -7.37
C ARG A 283 -4.60 13.24 -7.01
N ALA A 284 -4.67 13.92 -5.86
CA ALA A 284 -5.86 14.66 -5.46
C ALA A 284 -6.12 15.87 -6.38
N ALA A 285 -5.06 16.54 -6.85
CA ALA A 285 -5.17 17.63 -7.82
C ALA A 285 -5.70 17.14 -9.16
N THR A 286 -5.17 16.04 -9.70
CA THR A 286 -5.70 15.41 -10.94
C THR A 286 -7.18 15.07 -10.81
N GLU A 287 -7.60 14.50 -9.67
CA GLU A 287 -9.01 14.17 -9.42
C GLU A 287 -9.90 15.42 -9.35
N ALA A 288 -9.42 16.50 -8.72
CA ALA A 288 -10.13 17.76 -8.61
C ALA A 288 -10.24 18.49 -9.96
N ILE A 289 -9.16 18.51 -10.74
CA ILE A 289 -9.13 19.04 -12.11
C ILE A 289 -10.10 18.25 -13.00
N GLY A 290 -10.09 16.92 -12.93
CA GLY A 290 -11.03 16.09 -13.68
C GLY A 290 -12.50 16.26 -13.27
N ALA A 291 -12.79 16.79 -12.08
CA ALA A 291 -14.14 17.21 -11.71
C ALA A 291 -14.49 18.59 -12.28
N LEU A 292 -13.55 19.54 -12.29
CA LEU A 292 -13.70 20.83 -12.97
C LEU A 292 -13.97 20.66 -14.46
N ASP A 293 -13.20 19.79 -15.12
CA ASP A 293 -13.36 19.48 -16.55
C ASP A 293 -14.76 18.96 -16.89
N GLN A 294 -15.53 18.47 -15.90
CA GLN A 294 -16.93 18.07 -16.08
C GLN A 294 -17.94 19.17 -15.72
N LEU A 295 -17.67 19.96 -14.67
CA LEU A 295 -18.58 21.00 -14.18
C LEU A 295 -18.55 22.24 -15.09
N GLU A 296 -17.36 22.67 -15.52
CA GLU A 296 -17.18 23.89 -16.31
C GLU A 296 -17.94 23.83 -17.65
N PRO A 297 -17.82 22.77 -18.47
CA PRO A 297 -18.58 22.68 -19.72
C PRO A 297 -20.10 22.64 -19.49
N SER A 298 -20.55 22.02 -18.39
CA SER A 298 -21.97 21.94 -18.05
C SER A 298 -22.54 23.32 -17.73
N VAL A 299 -21.90 24.07 -16.84
CA VAL A 299 -22.32 25.43 -16.46
C VAL A 299 -22.23 26.39 -17.65
N GLN A 300 -21.14 26.33 -18.42
CA GLN A 300 -20.95 27.20 -19.57
C GLN A 300 -21.95 26.89 -20.70
N GLY A 301 -22.23 25.61 -20.95
CA GLY A 301 -23.24 25.19 -21.92
C GLY A 301 -24.65 25.72 -21.58
N GLU A 302 -25.04 25.68 -20.31
CA GLU A 302 -26.33 26.24 -19.87
C GLU A 302 -26.36 27.77 -20.01
N LEU A 303 -25.27 28.47 -19.63
CA LEU A 303 -25.17 29.92 -19.76
C LEU A 303 -25.25 30.37 -21.22
N GLU A 304 -24.59 29.66 -22.13
CA GLU A 304 -24.67 29.91 -23.57
C GLU A 304 -26.08 29.68 -24.10
N ALA A 305 -26.77 28.64 -23.63
CA ALA A 305 -28.15 28.37 -24.02
C ALA A 305 -29.13 29.46 -23.56
N LEU A 306 -28.89 30.07 -22.41
CA LEU A 306 -29.70 31.18 -21.89
C LEU A 306 -29.39 32.52 -22.58
N THR A 307 -28.19 32.71 -23.11
CA THR A 307 -27.77 33.99 -23.72
C THR A 307 -28.02 34.04 -25.23
N ASP A 308 -27.93 32.91 -25.92
CA ASP A 308 -28.12 32.81 -27.36
C ASP A 308 -28.92 31.53 -27.72
N PRO A 309 -30.20 31.65 -28.12
CA PRO A 309 -31.05 30.50 -28.43
C PRO A 309 -30.49 29.58 -29.53
N THR A 310 -29.76 30.16 -30.50
CA THR A 310 -29.12 29.41 -31.58
C THR A 310 -27.94 28.57 -31.08
N ARG A 311 -27.13 29.13 -30.17
CA ARG A 311 -26.06 28.38 -29.49
C ARG A 311 -26.63 27.34 -28.53
N GLY A 312 -27.69 27.65 -27.81
CA GLY A 312 -28.39 26.70 -26.94
C GLY A 312 -28.87 25.46 -27.67
N ALA A 313 -29.45 25.62 -28.86
CA ALA A 313 -29.84 24.50 -29.71
C ALA A 313 -28.63 23.65 -30.16
N ALA A 314 -27.48 24.28 -30.44
CA ALA A 314 -26.26 23.57 -30.81
C ALA A 314 -25.64 22.80 -29.62
N VAL A 315 -25.64 23.39 -28.42
CA VAL A 315 -25.20 22.75 -27.17
C VAL A 315 -26.09 21.55 -26.85
N ALA A 316 -27.42 21.70 -26.93
CA ALA A 316 -28.36 20.61 -26.71
C ALA A 316 -28.12 19.45 -27.68
N ALA A 317 -27.98 19.73 -28.98
CA ALA A 317 -27.72 18.70 -29.99
C ALA A 317 -26.37 17.98 -29.78
N ALA A 318 -25.32 18.71 -29.37
CA ALA A 318 -24.03 18.11 -29.06
C ALA A 318 -24.07 17.23 -27.80
N ALA A 319 -24.78 17.67 -26.76
CA ALA A 319 -24.97 16.92 -25.52
C ALA A 319 -25.83 15.65 -25.75
N GLU A 320 -26.88 15.73 -26.58
CA GLU A 320 -27.66 14.56 -27.01
C GLU A 320 -26.80 13.56 -27.80
N ALA A 321 -25.98 14.06 -28.74
CA ALA A 321 -25.06 13.20 -29.49
C ALA A 321 -24.03 12.52 -28.59
N ALA A 322 -23.50 13.22 -27.58
CA ALA A 322 -22.60 12.67 -26.57
C ALA A 322 -23.28 11.58 -25.73
N THR A 323 -24.50 11.84 -25.26
CA THR A 323 -25.33 10.89 -24.52
C THR A 323 -25.56 9.61 -25.33
N GLY A 324 -25.86 9.74 -26.63
CA GLY A 324 -26.01 8.61 -27.54
C GLY A 324 -24.75 7.76 -27.69
N ARG A 325 -23.57 8.38 -27.73
CA ARG A 325 -22.27 7.66 -27.75
C ARG A 325 -22.00 6.95 -26.42
N LEU A 326 -22.26 7.62 -25.29
CA LEU A 326 -22.06 7.04 -23.96
C LEU A 326 -23.00 5.86 -23.68
N GLU A 327 -24.23 5.90 -24.18
CA GLU A 327 -25.16 4.77 -24.05
C GLU A 327 -24.69 3.53 -24.81
N HIS A 328 -23.99 3.72 -25.94
CA HIS A 328 -23.38 2.61 -26.70
C HIS A 328 -22.32 1.86 -25.90
N VAL A 329 -21.56 2.55 -25.04
CA VAL A 329 -20.48 1.97 -24.22
C VAL A 329 -20.91 1.55 -22.82
N ARG A 330 -22.18 1.79 -22.44
CA ARG A 330 -22.72 1.44 -21.10
C ARG A 330 -23.24 0.00 -21.00
N GLY A 331 -23.55 -0.64 -22.12
CA GLY A 331 -24.17 -1.96 -22.16
C GLY A 331 -23.24 -3.11 -21.68
N PRO A 332 -23.79 -4.24 -21.20
CA PRO A 332 -23.02 -5.39 -20.70
C PRO A 332 -22.13 -6.10 -21.76
N GLY A 333 -22.22 -5.69 -23.03
CA GLY A 333 -21.38 -6.15 -24.15
C GLY A 333 -20.47 -5.06 -24.72
N ALA A 334 -20.26 -3.95 -24.01
CA ALA A 334 -19.39 -2.89 -24.47
C ALA A 334 -17.96 -3.40 -24.72
N ARG A 335 -17.30 -2.90 -25.77
CA ARG A 335 -15.96 -3.33 -26.20
C ARG A 335 -14.95 -3.27 -25.05
N TRP A 336 -15.00 -2.23 -24.23
CA TRP A 336 -14.11 -2.08 -23.08
C TRP A 336 -14.33 -3.14 -22.00
N THR A 337 -15.58 -3.60 -21.78
CA THR A 337 -15.87 -4.66 -20.81
C THR A 337 -15.28 -6.00 -21.26
N ILE A 338 -15.32 -6.26 -22.58
CA ILE A 338 -14.70 -7.43 -23.20
C ILE A 338 -13.17 -7.32 -23.09
N LEU A 339 -12.59 -6.17 -23.45
CA LEU A 339 -11.17 -5.90 -23.32
C LEU A 339 -10.66 -6.18 -21.90
N VAL A 340 -11.35 -5.69 -20.87
CA VAL A 340 -10.99 -5.95 -19.47
C VAL A 340 -11.03 -7.46 -19.17
N GLY A 341 -12.05 -8.17 -19.64
CA GLY A 341 -12.16 -9.62 -19.45
C GLY A 341 -11.01 -10.39 -20.09
N ASP A 342 -10.70 -10.08 -21.34
CA ASP A 342 -9.64 -10.73 -22.11
C ASP A 342 -8.27 -10.43 -21.48
N ARG A 343 -7.98 -9.15 -21.20
CA ARG A 343 -6.69 -8.74 -20.62
C ARG A 343 -6.46 -9.24 -19.20
N ILE A 344 -7.51 -9.34 -18.38
CA ILE A 344 -7.40 -9.97 -17.05
C ILE A 344 -7.11 -11.46 -17.19
N THR A 345 -7.72 -12.14 -18.16
CA THR A 345 -7.46 -13.56 -18.42
C THR A 345 -6.03 -13.78 -18.88
N ASP A 346 -5.54 -12.95 -19.79
CA ASP A 346 -4.14 -12.97 -20.25
C ASP A 346 -3.17 -12.71 -19.10
N LEU A 347 -3.43 -11.67 -18.29
CA LEU A 347 -2.64 -11.33 -17.11
C LEU A 347 -2.63 -12.49 -16.10
N SER A 348 -3.78 -13.11 -15.86
CA SER A 348 -3.90 -14.28 -14.98
C SER A 348 -3.04 -15.44 -15.45
N ASN A 349 -3.11 -15.76 -16.74
CA ASN A 349 -2.35 -16.86 -17.32
C ASN A 349 -0.84 -16.58 -17.26
N ASP A 350 -0.44 -15.36 -17.59
CA ASP A 350 0.96 -14.94 -17.60
C ASP A 350 1.55 -14.91 -16.18
N VAL A 351 0.89 -14.28 -15.21
CA VAL A 351 1.35 -14.25 -13.80
C VAL A 351 1.41 -15.67 -13.24
N THR A 352 0.39 -16.50 -13.47
CA THR A 352 0.38 -17.89 -12.98
C THR A 352 1.50 -18.71 -13.62
N TYR A 353 1.74 -18.54 -14.92
CA TYR A 353 2.82 -19.21 -15.63
C TYR A 353 4.19 -18.80 -15.09
N ARG A 354 4.45 -17.48 -14.99
CA ARG A 354 5.71 -16.92 -14.49
C ARG A 354 5.98 -17.36 -13.04
N PHE A 355 4.98 -17.29 -12.18
CA PHE A 355 5.07 -17.75 -10.79
C PHE A 355 5.41 -19.26 -10.71
N ARG A 356 4.70 -20.11 -11.45
CA ARG A 356 4.98 -21.56 -11.47
C ARG A 356 6.37 -21.87 -12.03
N ASP A 357 6.81 -21.17 -13.08
CA ASP A 357 8.14 -21.35 -13.65
C ASP A 357 9.24 -20.93 -12.67
N ALA A 358 9.07 -19.79 -12.00
CA ALA A 358 9.97 -19.31 -10.94
C ALA A 358 10.04 -20.31 -9.78
N MET A 359 8.90 -20.76 -9.25
CA MET A 359 8.87 -21.78 -8.19
C MET A 359 9.54 -23.09 -8.60
N ARG A 360 9.41 -23.53 -9.87
CA ARG A 360 10.15 -24.71 -10.37
C ARG A 360 11.66 -24.48 -10.40
N LYS A 361 12.13 -23.26 -10.72
CA LYS A 361 13.56 -22.91 -10.66
C LYS A 361 14.05 -22.95 -9.21
N VAL A 362 13.32 -22.35 -8.29
CA VAL A 362 13.61 -22.38 -6.85
C VAL A 362 13.72 -23.82 -6.35
N LEU A 363 12.73 -24.67 -6.66
CA LEU A 363 12.75 -26.08 -6.27
C LEU A 363 13.96 -26.83 -6.84
N ARG A 364 14.29 -26.64 -8.12
CA ARG A 364 15.48 -27.27 -8.73
C ARG A 364 16.77 -26.84 -8.04
N ASN A 365 16.92 -25.55 -7.76
CA ASN A 365 18.10 -25.02 -7.06
C ASN A 365 18.25 -25.67 -5.69
N VAL A 366 17.17 -25.75 -4.91
CA VAL A 366 17.19 -26.41 -3.59
C VAL A 366 17.48 -27.91 -3.70
N GLU A 367 16.95 -28.61 -4.70
CA GLU A 367 17.24 -30.04 -4.92
C GLU A 367 18.72 -30.31 -5.25
N ASP A 368 19.35 -29.39 -5.99
CA ASP A 368 20.78 -29.42 -6.33
C ASP A 368 21.64 -29.11 -5.10
N GLU A 369 21.26 -28.09 -4.31
CA GLU A 369 21.92 -27.75 -3.05
C GLU A 369 21.83 -28.90 -2.03
N ILE A 370 20.69 -29.59 -1.94
CA ILE A 370 20.52 -30.79 -1.12
C ILE A 370 21.48 -31.92 -1.53
N GLU A 371 21.75 -32.08 -2.82
CA GLU A 371 22.70 -33.10 -3.31
C GLU A 371 24.15 -32.75 -2.95
N ALA A 372 24.48 -31.45 -3.03
CA ALA A 372 25.79 -30.92 -2.72
C ALA A 372 26.09 -30.85 -1.21
N LEU A 373 25.07 -30.97 -0.36
CA LEU A 373 25.13 -30.78 1.08
C LEU A 373 26.12 -31.72 1.80
N LYS A 374 27.05 -31.14 2.57
CA LYS A 374 28.08 -31.81 3.37
C LYS A 374 27.93 -31.57 4.87
N THR A 375 27.36 -30.45 5.29
CA THR A 375 27.28 -30.06 6.71
C THR A 375 25.87 -29.68 7.16
N ALA A 376 25.63 -29.68 8.48
CA ALA A 376 24.36 -29.26 9.04
C ALA A 376 24.14 -27.73 8.92
N GLN A 377 25.21 -26.95 8.88
CA GLN A 377 25.12 -25.49 8.75
C GLN A 377 24.69 -25.08 7.34
N GLU A 378 25.19 -25.80 6.32
CA GLU A 378 24.71 -25.65 4.94
C GLU A 378 23.20 -25.94 4.81
N TRP A 379 22.60 -26.75 5.69
CA TRP A 379 21.16 -27.05 5.63
C TRP A 379 20.32 -25.86 6.09
N ASP A 380 20.77 -25.17 7.14
CA ASP A 380 20.11 -23.97 7.61
C ASP A 380 20.23 -22.86 6.55
N ASP A 381 21.36 -22.80 5.81
CA ASP A 381 21.57 -21.86 4.71
C ASP A 381 20.62 -22.13 3.53
N ILE A 382 20.41 -23.40 3.16
CA ILE A 382 19.44 -23.80 2.10
C ILE A 382 18.01 -23.44 2.50
N GLY A 383 17.62 -23.76 3.74
CA GLY A 383 16.31 -23.38 4.27
C GLY A 383 16.09 -21.87 4.16
N ARG A 384 17.15 -21.09 4.42
CA ARG A 384 17.13 -19.64 4.29
C ARG A 384 17.01 -19.15 2.84
N GLY A 385 17.85 -19.67 1.95
CA GLY A 385 17.81 -19.33 0.53
C GLY A 385 16.45 -19.63 -0.10
N LEU A 386 15.85 -20.79 0.22
CA LEU A 386 14.52 -21.18 -0.24
C LEU A 386 13.45 -20.14 0.16
N GLN A 387 13.46 -19.67 1.40
CA GLN A 387 12.48 -18.71 1.89
C GLN A 387 12.56 -17.38 1.14
N GLY A 388 13.77 -16.80 1.05
CA GLY A 388 13.99 -15.54 0.35
C GLY A 388 13.55 -15.61 -1.11
N GLN A 389 13.93 -16.70 -1.80
CA GLN A 389 13.55 -16.93 -3.20
C GLN A 389 12.04 -17.10 -3.38
N VAL A 390 11.37 -17.83 -2.48
CA VAL A 390 9.91 -17.99 -2.52
C VAL A 390 9.21 -16.65 -2.31
N ALA A 391 9.61 -15.86 -1.31
CA ALA A 391 8.98 -14.57 -1.11
C ALA A 391 9.20 -13.58 -2.24
N ALA A 392 10.42 -13.50 -2.78
CA ALA A 392 10.69 -12.68 -3.96
C ALA A 392 9.79 -13.10 -5.13
N THR A 393 9.67 -14.40 -5.36
CA THR A 393 8.79 -14.96 -6.41
C THR A 393 7.32 -14.61 -6.19
N VAL A 394 6.86 -14.59 -4.94
CA VAL A 394 5.48 -14.18 -4.59
C VAL A 394 5.30 -12.68 -4.80
N ALA A 395 6.22 -11.85 -4.32
CA ALA A 395 6.19 -10.39 -4.47
C ALA A 395 6.14 -10.00 -5.95
N ASP A 396 7.00 -10.60 -6.78
CA ASP A 396 7.04 -10.38 -8.23
C ASP A 396 5.69 -10.67 -8.90
N ALA A 397 4.98 -11.71 -8.45
CA ALA A 397 3.67 -12.05 -8.97
C ALA A 397 2.65 -10.92 -8.67
N PHE A 398 2.65 -10.36 -7.47
CA PHE A 398 1.72 -9.29 -7.09
C PHE A 398 2.08 -7.94 -7.71
N VAL A 399 3.37 -7.58 -7.79
CA VAL A 399 3.84 -6.39 -8.52
C VAL A 399 3.44 -6.48 -9.99
N SER A 400 3.53 -7.68 -10.58
CA SER A 400 3.07 -7.94 -11.95
C SER A 400 1.56 -7.76 -12.11
N ILE A 401 0.76 -8.16 -11.11
CA ILE A 401 -0.69 -7.92 -11.11
C ILE A 401 -1.00 -6.42 -11.07
N GLU A 402 -0.33 -5.66 -10.21
CA GLU A 402 -0.57 -4.22 -10.08
C GLU A 402 -0.16 -3.45 -11.35
N THR A 403 1.04 -3.73 -11.86
CA THR A 403 1.53 -3.15 -13.12
C THR A 403 0.63 -3.54 -14.29
N GLY A 404 0.21 -4.81 -14.35
CA GLY A 404 -0.73 -5.29 -15.36
C GLY A 404 -2.09 -4.61 -15.26
N ALA A 405 -2.60 -4.39 -14.05
CA ALA A 405 -3.86 -3.67 -13.82
C ALA A 405 -3.77 -2.21 -14.29
N ALA A 406 -2.63 -1.54 -14.08
CA ALA A 406 -2.39 -0.19 -14.61
C ALA A 406 -2.43 -0.19 -16.15
N THR A 407 -1.69 -1.09 -16.79
CA THR A 407 -1.70 -1.25 -18.26
C THR A 407 -3.10 -1.55 -18.81
N ILE A 408 -3.91 -2.35 -18.09
CA ILE A 408 -5.30 -2.63 -18.48
C ILE A 408 -6.15 -1.36 -18.42
N ARG A 409 -5.98 -0.53 -17.39
CA ARG A 409 -6.68 0.76 -17.28
C ARG A 409 -6.32 1.62 -18.48
N ASP A 410 -5.04 1.82 -18.77
CA ASP A 410 -4.57 2.64 -19.89
C ASP A 410 -5.16 2.17 -21.23
N ALA A 411 -5.16 0.85 -21.47
CA ALA A 411 -5.76 0.28 -22.67
C ALA A 411 -7.29 0.50 -22.77
N VAL A 412 -7.99 0.53 -21.64
CA VAL A 412 -9.42 0.88 -21.60
C VAL A 412 -9.62 2.36 -21.92
N LEU A 413 -8.72 3.24 -21.48
CA LEU A 413 -8.77 4.67 -21.78
C LEU A 413 -8.58 4.96 -23.25
N ASP A 414 -7.56 4.35 -23.86
CA ASP A 414 -7.31 4.48 -25.29
C ASP A 414 -8.54 4.04 -26.10
N LEU A 415 -9.16 2.93 -25.69
CA LEU A 415 -10.36 2.40 -26.36
C LEU A 415 -11.59 3.31 -26.17
N LEU A 416 -11.81 3.84 -24.97
CA LEU A 416 -12.92 4.76 -24.71
C LEU A 416 -12.72 6.09 -25.44
N ALA A 417 -11.49 6.58 -25.55
CA ALA A 417 -11.17 7.75 -26.35
C ALA A 417 -11.49 7.52 -27.84
N GLU A 418 -11.23 6.32 -28.37
CA GLU A 418 -11.62 5.93 -29.73
C GLU A 418 -13.15 5.83 -29.91
N ASP A 419 -13.85 5.17 -28.99
CA ASP A 419 -15.30 4.90 -29.10
C ASP A 419 -16.17 6.15 -28.88
N VAL A 420 -15.78 7.02 -27.94
CA VAL A 420 -16.57 8.19 -27.54
C VAL A 420 -16.07 9.47 -28.22
N GLY A 421 -14.77 9.56 -28.55
CA GLY A 421 -14.11 10.75 -29.07
C GLY A 421 -14.01 11.90 -28.05
N ASP A 422 -13.43 13.02 -28.48
CA ASP A 422 -13.48 14.27 -27.72
C ASP A 422 -14.93 14.76 -27.61
N VAL A 423 -15.42 14.92 -26.39
CA VAL A 423 -16.78 15.38 -26.15
C VAL A 423 -16.77 16.89 -25.86
N SER A 424 -16.62 17.68 -26.92
CA SER A 424 -16.68 19.15 -26.84
C SER A 424 -18.11 19.65 -27.00
N LEU A 425 -18.55 20.55 -26.10
CA LEU A 425 -19.75 21.35 -26.31
C LEU A 425 -19.39 22.59 -27.17
N PRO A 426 -20.22 22.98 -28.15
CA PRO A 426 -19.99 24.21 -28.94
C PRO A 426 -19.89 25.44 -28.03
N GLY A 427 -18.87 26.28 -28.22
CA GLY A 427 -18.64 27.51 -27.44
C GLY A 427 -17.76 27.34 -26.18
N VAL A 428 -17.56 26.10 -25.73
CA VAL A 428 -16.60 25.74 -24.69
C VAL A 428 -15.23 25.50 -25.32
N GLN A 429 -14.19 26.23 -24.88
CA GLN A 429 -12.84 26.16 -25.49
C GLN A 429 -12.05 24.90 -25.10
N GLN A 430 -12.46 24.18 -24.06
CA GLN A 430 -11.83 22.92 -23.65
C GLN A 430 -12.61 21.73 -24.20
N ALA A 431 -11.96 20.95 -25.07
CA ALA A 431 -12.41 19.62 -25.39
C ALA A 431 -12.23 18.73 -24.14
N PHE A 432 -13.20 17.88 -23.88
CA PHE A 432 -13.15 16.93 -22.78
C PHE A 432 -12.16 15.80 -23.12
N ASP A 433 -10.89 15.95 -22.74
CA ASP A 433 -9.87 14.93 -22.97
C ASP A 433 -10.09 13.77 -22.00
N VAL A 434 -10.67 12.71 -22.56
CA VAL A 434 -10.93 11.45 -21.89
C VAL A 434 -9.68 11.01 -21.12
N THR A 435 -8.51 10.97 -21.74
CA THR A 435 -7.29 10.39 -21.14
C THR A 435 -6.82 11.08 -19.85
N THR A 436 -7.14 12.37 -19.66
CA THR A 436 -6.75 13.15 -18.48
C THR A 436 -7.61 12.87 -17.24
N LEU A 437 -8.85 12.41 -17.41
CA LEU A 437 -9.77 12.12 -16.29
C LEU A 437 -9.41 10.85 -15.52
N TRP A 438 -8.62 9.97 -16.11
CA TRP A 438 -8.54 8.57 -15.68
C TRP A 438 -7.11 8.08 -15.34
N SER A 439 -6.12 8.97 -15.35
CA SER A 439 -4.74 8.60 -14.98
C SER A 439 -4.58 8.39 -13.46
N GLY A 440 -4.06 7.22 -13.06
CA GLY A 440 -3.35 7.08 -11.78
C GLY A 440 -4.12 6.56 -10.55
N LYS A 441 -5.14 5.71 -10.69
CA LYS A 441 -5.73 5.02 -9.52
C LYS A 441 -5.09 3.64 -9.24
N PRO A 442 -4.64 3.36 -8.00
CA PRO A 442 -4.49 2.00 -7.51
C PRO A 442 -5.85 1.32 -7.28
N ILE A 443 -5.84 0.00 -7.15
CA ILE A 443 -7.01 -0.88 -7.15
C ILE A 443 -7.82 -0.72 -5.85
N ASP A 444 -9.07 -0.24 -5.98
CA ASP A 444 -10.01 -0.06 -4.88
C ASP A 444 -10.74 -1.39 -4.60
N VAL A 445 -10.46 -2.03 -3.46
CA VAL A 445 -11.15 -3.25 -3.03
C VAL A 445 -12.20 -2.88 -1.99
N LYS A 446 -13.48 -2.83 -2.41
CA LYS A 446 -14.60 -2.62 -1.47
C LYS A 446 -14.60 -3.72 -0.40
N ALA A 447 -14.35 -3.34 0.85
CA ALA A 447 -14.69 -4.16 2.01
C ALA A 447 -16.22 -4.31 2.08
N SER A 448 -16.69 -5.55 2.28
CA SER A 448 -18.11 -5.89 2.33
C SER A 448 -18.88 -5.10 3.40
N ARG A 449 -20.11 -4.71 3.06
CA ARG A 449 -21.08 -4.00 3.90
C ARG A 449 -21.13 -4.54 5.34
N GLY A 450 -20.71 -3.72 6.30
CA GLY A 450 -20.98 -3.93 7.73
C GLY A 450 -20.18 -2.98 8.63
N GLY A 451 -20.75 -1.82 8.97
CA GLY A 451 -20.18 -0.89 9.97
C GLY A 451 -20.31 0.59 9.59
N LYS A 452 -21.46 1.20 9.88
CA LYS A 452 -21.82 2.57 9.47
C LYS A 452 -21.08 3.72 10.19
N VAL A 453 -20.20 3.44 11.17
CA VAL A 453 -19.59 4.50 12.01
C VAL A 453 -18.08 4.68 11.76
N LEU A 454 -17.39 3.69 11.17
CA LEU A 454 -15.94 3.74 10.90
C LEU A 454 -15.58 3.94 9.42
N ALA A 455 -16.59 3.94 8.54
CA ALA A 455 -16.41 4.06 7.10
C ALA A 455 -15.89 5.45 6.67
N GLU A 456 -16.18 6.50 7.45
CA GLU A 456 -15.74 7.87 7.15
C GLU A 456 -14.26 8.11 7.48
N ALA A 457 -13.69 7.38 8.44
CA ALA A 457 -12.29 7.52 8.85
C ALA A 457 -11.30 6.62 8.07
N LEU A 458 -11.81 5.62 7.33
CA LEU A 458 -11.01 4.65 6.55
C LEU A 458 -10.91 5.00 5.05
N THR A 459 -11.52 6.10 4.61
CA THR A 459 -11.53 6.60 3.22
C THR A 459 -10.14 6.96 2.68
N GLY A 460 -9.18 7.28 3.55
CA GLY A 460 -7.80 7.69 3.18
C GLY A 460 -6.84 6.55 2.83
N LEU A 461 -7.18 5.28 3.13
CA LEU A 461 -6.30 4.12 2.94
C LEU A 461 -6.57 3.33 1.64
N ARG A 462 -7.48 3.81 0.79
CA ARG A 462 -8.00 3.07 -0.39
C ARG A 462 -6.96 2.66 -1.45
N GLY A 463 -5.74 3.21 -1.42
CA GLY A 463 -4.68 2.86 -2.37
C GLY A 463 -3.64 1.85 -1.86
N ALA A 464 -3.56 1.62 -0.55
CA ALA A 464 -2.50 0.82 0.06
C ALA A 464 -2.96 -0.56 0.56
N GLN A 465 -4.21 -0.93 0.24
CA GLN A 465 -4.85 -2.16 0.71
C GLN A 465 -4.29 -3.43 0.05
N SER A 466 -3.78 -3.35 -1.19
CA SER A 466 -3.19 -4.50 -1.90
C SER A 466 -1.98 -5.08 -1.15
N GLY A 467 -1.04 -4.22 -0.75
CA GLY A 467 0.13 -4.63 0.03
C GLY A 467 -0.21 -5.19 1.39
N ILE A 468 -1.13 -4.54 2.11
CA ILE A 468 -1.57 -4.96 3.45
C ILE A 468 -2.21 -6.35 3.41
N ILE A 469 -3.03 -6.64 2.39
CA ILE A 469 -3.66 -7.95 2.20
C ILE A 469 -2.58 -9.01 1.95
N MET A 470 -1.64 -8.73 1.04
CA MET A 470 -0.59 -9.68 0.69
C MET A 470 0.35 -9.98 1.87
N PHE A 471 0.71 -8.99 2.69
CA PHE A 471 1.55 -9.20 3.87
C PHE A 471 0.86 -10.08 4.92
N GLY A 472 -0.42 -9.83 5.20
CA GLY A 472 -1.25 -10.65 6.09
C GLY A 472 -1.36 -12.11 5.67
N MET A 473 -1.32 -12.36 4.36
CA MET A 473 -1.32 -13.73 3.82
C MET A 473 0.06 -14.38 3.92
N MET A 474 1.14 -13.66 3.60
CA MET A 474 2.50 -14.23 3.64
C MET A 474 2.98 -14.55 5.05
N GLY A 475 2.57 -13.77 6.05
CA GLY A 475 2.85 -14.04 7.46
C GLY A 475 2.28 -15.36 7.99
N GLN A 476 1.23 -15.90 7.35
CA GLN A 476 0.55 -17.13 7.80
C GLN A 476 1.21 -18.42 7.28
N PHE A 477 1.88 -18.40 6.13
CA PHE A 477 2.32 -19.63 5.45
C PHE A 477 3.83 -19.85 5.45
N LEU A 478 4.63 -18.77 5.50
CA LEU A 478 6.09 -18.90 5.52
C LEU A 478 6.62 -19.59 6.79
N PRO A 479 6.09 -19.37 8.01
CA PRO A 479 6.61 -20.06 9.20
C PRO A 479 6.21 -21.55 9.30
N ALA A 480 4.95 -21.88 9.01
CA ALA A 480 4.38 -23.20 9.32
C ALA A 480 4.86 -24.35 8.42
N GLY A 481 4.99 -24.12 7.10
CA GLY A 481 5.51 -25.14 6.16
C GLY A 481 6.99 -25.49 6.37
N ILE A 482 7.70 -24.65 7.13
CA ILE A 482 9.15 -24.66 7.25
C ILE A 482 9.60 -25.38 8.51
N GLY A 483 8.80 -25.39 9.58
CA GLY A 483 9.04 -26.26 10.72
C GLY A 483 9.24 -27.72 10.29
N VAL A 484 8.54 -28.15 9.23
CA VAL A 484 8.66 -29.49 8.62
C VAL A 484 9.97 -29.67 7.83
N ILE A 485 10.43 -28.64 7.11
CA ILE A 485 11.72 -28.68 6.38
C ILE A 485 12.89 -28.62 7.37
N VAL A 486 12.92 -27.66 8.29
CA VAL A 486 14.01 -27.50 9.26
C VAL A 486 14.13 -28.74 10.17
N ALA A 487 13.01 -29.35 10.58
CA ALA A 487 13.00 -30.61 11.34
C ALA A 487 13.54 -31.83 10.55
N SER A 488 13.65 -31.72 9.23
CA SER A 488 14.17 -32.78 8.34
C SER A 488 15.68 -32.69 8.07
N ASN A 489 16.45 -32.07 8.98
CA ASN A 489 17.89 -31.91 8.87
C ASN A 489 18.61 -33.21 8.44
N PRO A 490 19.19 -33.26 7.23
CA PRO A 490 19.74 -34.48 6.69
C PRO A 490 21.10 -34.87 7.29
N VAL A 491 21.72 -34.01 8.11
CA VAL A 491 23.10 -34.18 8.60
C VAL A 491 23.21 -34.44 10.11
N THR A 492 22.22 -34.10 10.93
CA THR A 492 22.29 -34.36 12.40
C THR A 492 22.17 -35.85 12.75
N LEU A 493 23.31 -36.52 12.86
CA LEU A 493 23.42 -37.78 13.60
C LEU A 493 23.09 -37.49 15.07
N GLY A 494 22.05 -38.13 15.61
CA GLY A 494 21.96 -38.27 17.05
C GLY A 494 23.26 -38.88 17.57
N LEU A 495 23.77 -38.33 18.68
CA LEU A 495 25.01 -38.67 19.40
C LEU A 495 25.10 -40.13 19.92
N GLY A 496 24.46 -41.10 19.26
CA GLY A 496 24.28 -42.49 19.71
C GLY A 496 25.02 -43.56 18.91
N ALA A 497 26.08 -43.24 18.16
CA ALA A 497 26.81 -44.27 17.40
C ALA A 497 28.33 -44.01 17.32
N VAL A 498 29.01 -44.00 18.47
CA VAL A 498 30.49 -44.07 18.53
C VAL A 498 31.00 -45.52 18.65
N PHE A 499 30.15 -46.54 18.69
CA PHE A 499 30.59 -47.93 18.87
C PHE A 499 30.12 -48.87 17.75
N ALA A 500 30.88 -48.98 16.64
CA ALA A 500 31.15 -50.23 15.90
C ALA A 500 31.98 -49.96 14.61
N GLY A 501 33.11 -50.64 14.46
CA GLY A 501 34.08 -50.42 13.38
C GLY A 501 33.61 -50.82 11.96
N MET A 502 34.27 -50.22 10.95
CA MET A 502 34.41 -50.50 9.51
C MET A 502 33.24 -51.08 8.66
N GLN A 503 32.14 -51.60 9.22
CA GLN A 503 30.91 -51.98 8.49
C GLN A 503 29.84 -50.88 8.48
N LEU A 504 30.10 -49.73 9.10
CA LEU A 504 29.14 -48.62 9.22
C LEU A 504 29.19 -47.60 8.08
N VAL A 505 30.22 -47.57 7.22
CA VAL A 505 30.32 -46.55 6.15
C VAL A 505 29.17 -46.66 5.15
N ASP A 506 28.80 -47.89 4.76
CA ASP A 506 27.67 -48.10 3.83
C ASP A 506 26.30 -47.89 4.51
N ALA A 507 26.19 -48.15 5.82
CA ALA A 507 25.00 -47.79 6.59
C ALA A 507 24.87 -46.27 6.75
N HIS A 508 25.99 -45.56 6.88
CA HIS A 508 26.06 -44.11 6.97
C HIS A 508 25.70 -43.44 5.63
N LYS A 509 26.28 -43.91 4.51
CA LYS A 509 25.92 -43.47 3.16
C LYS A 509 24.44 -43.68 2.85
N ARG A 510 23.88 -44.84 3.24
CA ARG A 510 22.44 -45.12 3.08
C ARG A 510 21.54 -44.19 3.91
N LYS A 511 21.92 -43.90 5.17
CA LYS A 511 21.18 -42.95 6.01
C LYS A 511 21.22 -41.52 5.47
N ILE A 512 22.37 -41.07 4.98
CA ILE A 512 22.50 -39.74 4.34
C ILE A 512 21.63 -39.67 3.08
N ALA A 513 21.69 -40.69 2.21
CA ALA A 513 20.86 -40.76 1.02
C ALA A 513 19.35 -40.75 1.35
N GLN A 514 18.93 -41.50 2.37
CA GLN A 514 17.55 -41.55 2.82
C GLN A 514 17.06 -40.20 3.36
N ARG A 515 17.90 -39.48 4.12
CA ARG A 515 17.52 -38.16 4.63
C ARG A 515 17.54 -37.07 3.56
N ARG A 516 18.48 -37.11 2.61
CA ARG A 516 18.44 -36.23 1.43
C ARG A 516 17.15 -36.44 0.62
N GLN A 517 16.72 -37.69 0.47
CA GLN A 517 15.45 -38.01 -0.16
C GLN A 517 14.25 -37.44 0.62
N LEU A 518 14.27 -37.56 1.96
CA LEU A 518 13.23 -36.96 2.82
C LEU A 518 13.20 -35.43 2.68
N ALA A 519 14.37 -34.78 2.71
CA ALA A 519 14.52 -33.33 2.51
C ALA A 519 13.95 -32.87 1.15
N ARG A 520 14.24 -33.59 0.06
CA ARG A 520 13.65 -33.31 -1.26
C ARG A 520 12.14 -33.45 -1.27
N THR A 521 11.62 -34.52 -0.67
CA THR A 521 10.17 -34.73 -0.57
C THR A 521 9.51 -33.58 0.18
N ASN A 522 10.10 -33.14 1.29
CA ASN A 522 9.58 -32.01 2.07
C ASN A 522 9.67 -30.68 1.31
N ALA A 523 10.79 -30.42 0.61
CA ALA A 523 10.94 -29.23 -0.21
C ALA A 523 9.93 -29.19 -1.37
N ARG A 524 9.65 -30.33 -2.01
CA ARG A 524 8.59 -30.45 -3.02
C ARG A 524 7.22 -30.20 -2.44
N GLN A 525 6.90 -30.83 -1.32
CA GLN A 525 5.62 -30.66 -0.66
C GLN A 525 5.39 -29.19 -0.29
N PHE A 526 6.39 -28.54 0.30
CA PHE A 526 6.35 -27.10 0.58
C PHE A 526 6.14 -26.26 -0.68
N ALA A 527 6.90 -26.53 -1.75
CA ALA A 527 6.74 -25.80 -3.00
C ALA A 527 5.35 -26.01 -3.61
N ASP A 528 4.79 -27.22 -3.55
CA ASP A 528 3.45 -27.54 -4.04
C ASP A 528 2.37 -26.84 -3.20
N ASP A 529 2.49 -26.84 -1.87
CA ASP A 529 1.58 -26.16 -0.95
C ASP A 529 1.58 -24.64 -1.19
N VAL A 530 2.77 -24.04 -1.31
CA VAL A 530 2.92 -22.61 -1.67
C VAL A 530 2.33 -22.33 -3.05
N GLN A 531 2.61 -23.19 -4.03
CA GLN A 531 2.09 -23.00 -5.38
C GLN A 531 0.55 -23.04 -5.43
N PHE A 532 -0.05 -23.94 -4.66
CA PHE A 532 -1.50 -24.08 -4.56
C PHE A 532 -2.13 -22.84 -3.91
N GLU A 533 -1.64 -22.43 -2.75
CA GLU A 533 -2.23 -21.34 -1.97
C GLU A 533 -2.04 -19.98 -2.65
N VAL A 534 -0.82 -19.69 -3.11
CA VAL A 534 -0.52 -18.45 -3.84
C VAL A 534 -1.26 -18.44 -5.18
N GLY A 535 -1.37 -19.58 -5.86
CA GLY A 535 -2.15 -19.72 -7.10
C GLY A 535 -3.63 -19.37 -6.91
N ASN A 536 -4.25 -19.86 -5.83
CA ASN A 536 -5.63 -19.50 -5.48
C ASN A 536 -5.76 -18.00 -5.19
N THR A 537 -4.79 -17.46 -4.44
CA THR A 537 -4.74 -16.03 -4.07
C THR A 537 -4.61 -15.12 -5.29
N ILE A 538 -3.69 -15.44 -6.22
CA ILE A 538 -3.54 -14.72 -7.49
C ILE A 538 -4.90 -14.64 -8.20
N GLY A 539 -5.61 -15.76 -8.28
CA GLY A 539 -6.95 -15.81 -8.88
C GLY A 539 -8.00 -14.98 -8.13
N GLU A 540 -7.95 -14.92 -6.80
CA GLU A 540 -8.84 -14.07 -5.98
C GLU A 540 -8.55 -12.57 -6.16
N VAL A 541 -7.28 -12.20 -6.11
CA VAL A 541 -6.85 -10.81 -6.31
C VAL A 541 -7.22 -10.36 -7.71
N LEU A 542 -6.92 -11.12 -8.76
CA LEU A 542 -7.28 -10.76 -10.14
C LEU A 542 -8.79 -10.62 -10.36
N ARG A 543 -9.61 -11.49 -9.76
CA ARG A 543 -11.08 -11.32 -9.77
C ARG A 543 -11.51 -10.02 -9.10
N THR A 544 -10.83 -9.64 -8.04
CA THR A 544 -11.07 -8.39 -7.32
C THR A 544 -10.63 -7.18 -8.16
N VAL A 545 -9.45 -7.23 -8.78
CA VAL A 545 -8.96 -6.23 -9.73
C VAL A 545 -9.94 -6.04 -10.88
N GLN A 546 -10.40 -7.13 -11.49
CA GLN A 546 -11.37 -7.09 -12.59
C GLN A 546 -12.66 -6.39 -12.19
N ARG A 547 -13.20 -6.72 -11.01
CA ARG A 547 -14.40 -6.06 -10.47
C ARG A 547 -14.15 -4.59 -10.20
N ALA A 548 -13.02 -4.26 -9.59
CA ALA A 548 -12.66 -2.87 -9.28
C ALA A 548 -12.55 -2.02 -10.56
N ILE A 549 -11.84 -2.51 -11.59
CA ILE A 549 -11.73 -1.83 -12.89
C ILE A 549 -13.11 -1.69 -13.53
N ARG A 550 -13.92 -2.76 -13.56
CA ARG A 550 -15.25 -2.71 -14.17
C ARG A 550 -16.19 -1.75 -13.46
N ASP A 551 -16.27 -1.82 -12.13
CA ASP A 551 -17.08 -0.93 -11.31
C ASP A 551 -16.65 0.52 -11.53
N GLU A 552 -15.34 0.79 -11.49
CA GLU A 552 -14.78 2.12 -11.70
C GLU A 552 -15.21 2.73 -13.06
N PHE A 553 -15.03 1.99 -14.15
CA PHE A 553 -15.39 2.49 -15.48
C PHE A 553 -16.91 2.57 -15.67
N THR A 554 -17.68 1.65 -15.10
CA THR A 554 -19.14 1.70 -15.13
C THR A 554 -19.66 2.94 -14.41
N ASP A 555 -19.15 3.21 -13.22
CA ASP A 555 -19.52 4.37 -12.40
C ASP A 555 -19.16 5.66 -13.14
N ARG A 556 -17.98 5.75 -13.75
CA ARG A 556 -17.59 6.96 -14.50
C ARG A 556 -18.37 7.17 -15.78
N ILE A 557 -18.62 6.12 -16.57
CA ILE A 557 -19.44 6.24 -17.79
C ILE A 557 -20.85 6.72 -17.40
N ALA A 558 -21.41 6.21 -16.30
CA ALA A 558 -22.70 6.65 -15.80
C ALA A 558 -22.69 8.12 -15.35
N GLU A 559 -21.61 8.57 -14.70
CA GLU A 559 -21.39 9.97 -14.31
C GLU A 559 -21.32 10.91 -15.53
N LEU A 560 -20.56 10.55 -16.55
CA LEU A 560 -20.47 11.33 -17.79
C LEU A 560 -21.81 11.36 -18.52
N HIS A 561 -22.49 10.21 -18.61
CA HIS A 561 -23.80 10.16 -19.22
C HIS A 561 -24.78 11.07 -18.49
N ARG A 562 -24.77 11.08 -17.14
CA ARG A 562 -25.59 11.99 -16.34
C ARG A 562 -25.27 13.45 -16.66
N THR A 563 -23.98 13.80 -16.67
CA THR A 563 -23.49 15.16 -16.99
C THR A 563 -24.04 15.66 -18.33
N TYR A 564 -23.91 14.88 -19.40
CA TYR A 564 -24.39 15.29 -20.73
C TYR A 564 -25.92 15.25 -20.86
N ALA A 565 -26.58 14.29 -20.20
CA ALA A 565 -28.05 14.24 -20.20
C ALA A 565 -28.67 15.44 -19.45
N GLU A 566 -28.05 15.88 -18.37
CA GLU A 566 -28.42 17.11 -17.65
C GLU A 566 -28.13 18.34 -18.49
N ALA A 567 -26.94 18.45 -19.10
CA ALA A 567 -26.60 19.56 -19.99
C ALA A 567 -27.60 19.69 -21.17
N ALA A 568 -27.98 18.58 -21.79
CA ALA A 568 -29.00 18.56 -22.85
C ALA A 568 -30.35 19.05 -22.35
N ARG A 569 -30.78 18.59 -21.17
CA ARG A 569 -32.05 18.98 -20.55
C ARG A 569 -32.06 20.46 -20.18
N SER A 570 -31.02 20.94 -19.49
CA SER A 570 -30.89 22.34 -19.08
C SER A 570 -30.86 23.27 -20.29
N ALA A 571 -30.15 22.90 -21.36
CA ALA A 571 -30.14 23.67 -22.61
C ALA A 571 -31.53 23.70 -23.29
N ALA A 572 -32.28 22.60 -23.26
CA ALA A 572 -33.65 22.56 -23.78
C ALA A 572 -34.64 23.38 -22.94
N GLU A 573 -34.52 23.34 -21.61
CA GLU A 573 -35.33 24.13 -20.69
C GLU A 573 -35.02 25.62 -20.78
N ALA A 574 -33.75 26.00 -21.00
CA ALA A 574 -33.35 27.39 -21.19
C ALA A 574 -34.12 28.08 -22.33
N LEU A 575 -34.46 27.35 -23.39
CA LEU A 575 -35.22 27.84 -24.54
C LEU A 575 -36.70 28.12 -24.23
N SER A 576 -37.25 27.54 -23.15
CA SER A 576 -38.66 27.67 -22.78
C SER A 576 -38.92 28.58 -21.57
N ARG A 577 -37.86 29.03 -20.88
CA ARG A 577 -37.96 29.96 -19.73
C ARG A 577 -38.44 31.35 -20.13
N ASP A 578 -39.20 31.97 -19.24
CA ASP A 578 -39.56 33.39 -19.37
C ASP A 578 -38.36 34.32 -19.10
N ASP A 579 -38.49 35.60 -19.42
CA ASP A 579 -37.37 36.55 -19.37
C ASP A 579 -36.88 36.82 -17.93
N ALA A 580 -37.75 36.74 -16.92
CA ALA A 580 -37.41 37.01 -15.53
C ALA A 580 -36.66 35.83 -14.90
N ASP A 581 -37.13 34.61 -15.15
CA ASP A 581 -36.49 33.37 -14.74
C ASP A 581 -35.16 33.15 -15.47
N ARG A 582 -35.09 33.55 -16.75
CA ARG A 582 -33.84 33.53 -17.52
C ARG A 582 -32.79 34.45 -16.91
N ALA A 583 -33.16 35.70 -16.61
CA ALA A 583 -32.24 36.67 -16.00
C ALA A 583 -31.72 36.21 -14.62
N THR A 584 -32.61 35.63 -13.79
CA THR A 584 -32.25 35.09 -12.47
C THR A 584 -31.25 33.94 -12.61
N ARG A 585 -31.54 32.97 -13.48
CA ARG A 585 -30.65 31.82 -13.70
C ARG A 585 -29.32 32.19 -14.31
N THR A 586 -29.29 33.12 -15.26
CA THR A 586 -28.04 33.64 -15.82
C THR A 586 -27.17 34.25 -14.73
N SER A 587 -27.75 35.00 -13.78
CA SER A 587 -27.02 35.55 -12.64
C SER A 587 -26.44 34.44 -11.75
N GLU A 588 -27.22 33.41 -11.44
CA GLU A 588 -26.75 32.26 -10.64
C GLU A 588 -25.58 31.52 -11.32
N LEU A 589 -25.73 31.17 -12.60
CA LEU A 589 -24.70 30.45 -13.35
C LEU A 589 -23.43 31.29 -13.56
N THR A 590 -23.57 32.61 -13.65
CA THR A 590 -22.41 33.52 -13.70
C THR A 590 -21.60 33.42 -12.41
N VAL A 591 -22.27 33.35 -11.25
CA VAL A 591 -21.59 33.14 -9.95
C VAL A 591 -20.88 31.79 -9.93
N PHE A 592 -21.55 30.71 -10.35
CA PHE A 592 -20.94 29.39 -10.41
C PHE A 592 -19.74 29.32 -11.35
N ARG A 593 -19.84 29.91 -12.55
CA ARG A 593 -18.71 29.99 -13.50
C ARG A 593 -17.50 30.68 -12.86
N ASP A 594 -17.72 31.79 -12.17
CA ASP A 594 -16.64 32.55 -11.54
C ASP A 594 -16.03 31.77 -10.36
N GLN A 595 -16.84 31.03 -9.60
CA GLN A 595 -16.37 30.10 -8.55
C GLN A 595 -15.53 28.95 -9.13
N LEU A 596 -15.99 28.31 -10.21
CA LEU A 596 -15.26 27.23 -10.88
C LEU A 596 -13.92 27.74 -11.43
N ALA A 597 -13.89 28.92 -12.07
CA ALA A 597 -12.67 29.54 -12.55
C ALA A 597 -11.68 29.87 -11.39
N GLN A 598 -12.22 30.31 -10.24
CA GLN A 598 -11.41 30.51 -9.03
C GLN A 598 -10.80 29.19 -8.54
N HIS A 599 -11.59 28.11 -8.48
CA HIS A 599 -11.09 26.79 -8.09
C HIS A 599 -10.03 26.28 -9.07
N ARG A 600 -10.21 26.45 -10.39
CA ARG A 600 -9.18 26.07 -11.38
C ARG A 600 -7.87 26.81 -11.16
N ALA A 601 -7.93 28.12 -10.91
CA ALA A 601 -6.73 28.91 -10.62
C ALA A 601 -6.01 28.47 -9.33
N GLN A 602 -6.73 27.91 -8.36
CA GLN A 602 -6.15 27.35 -7.13
C GLN A 602 -5.55 25.95 -7.32
N LEU A 603 -6.04 25.18 -8.31
CA LEU A 603 -5.68 23.79 -8.55
C LEU A 603 -4.59 23.61 -9.60
N ASP A 604 -4.40 24.57 -10.51
CA ASP A 604 -3.36 24.52 -11.55
C ASP A 604 -2.00 24.99 -11.00
N PRO A 605 -0.99 24.10 -10.86
CA PRO A 605 0.31 24.45 -10.30
C PRO A 605 1.11 25.42 -11.18
N THR A 606 0.72 25.65 -12.44
CA THR A 606 1.44 26.55 -13.35
C THR A 606 1.19 28.04 -13.08
N VAL A 607 0.19 28.40 -12.27
CA VAL A 607 -0.16 29.79 -11.94
C VAL A 607 0.61 30.34 -10.73
N GLY A 608 1.41 29.49 -10.04
CA GLY A 608 2.07 29.83 -8.77
C GLY A 608 3.56 29.47 -8.65
N ALA A 609 4.23 29.01 -9.71
CA ALA A 609 5.68 28.79 -9.65
C ALA A 609 6.41 30.15 -9.69
N PRO A 610 7.19 30.55 -8.67
CA PRO A 610 8.13 31.63 -8.85
C PRO A 610 9.15 31.18 -9.90
N THR A 611 9.35 32.00 -10.93
CA THR A 611 10.40 31.86 -11.94
C THR A 611 11.79 31.66 -11.35
#